data_AF-A0A960W1N4-F1
#
_entry.id   AF-A0A960W1N4-F1
#
_cell.length_a   1.000
_cell.length_b   1.000
_cell.length_c   1.000
_cell.angle_alpha   90.00
_cell.angle_beta   90.00
_cell.angle_gamma   90.00
#
_symmetry.space_group_name_H-M   'P 1'
#
loop_
_entity.id
_entity.type
_entity.pdbx_description
1 polymer ?
#
loop_
_entity_poly.entity_id
_entity_poly.type
_entity_poly.pdbx_seq_one_letter_code
_entity_poly.pdbx_strand_id
1 'polypeptide(L)'
;METRKWYVSILFLGLIALFSFFGCKKKKKGFLPLLSLVALNSDGSSSGQTSGSDEDLLSASTSQVGTAESGSSSQAIGPYTANVPGGLNITGSSAGDFTGITYYAGDGHEATGFLSTVPDGGATNSTILSTNLITQMVSDASIVSADVVSANTINNADGNTSIYNIAIKTTTAMTVSDLGNILAKQLGLSSENILVTQPNESSSTDFRVVMQVTFSNTTDEVIGVGISTESNYTSNEAILTGFLDGTNIIGSGSDNLTKNDSFIAKGNPKVDIVWVIDNSGSMKEEQGAVIANAGAFFTQLSNKNLDFRLAAITTDNHAIVKTTNPKRTGWTTASDGSTAFVNNVNAGLKGSGKESGIWFAEKSITSGTVVPRSGASLVFVMLSDEGDQYECYKNNKSDNGTATPCGAADFDNKNFKDNNYKVYAIIGLNSAGQPAKCSGSGTSAGTKNNEWPGYYNLSQATGGMAGTICSNDYSQLLNSIVSQAAAAASSYVLTYIPMSSTMVVKKNGVTVPKDSSNGWMYNASNNSIVFSGTAFPAVNDVVVVAYEYSPSAQAKANNKGSLYAYLSGNKGFGVMFALFILVAGVSVGYLIKRRYVSSN
;
A
#
# COMPACT_ATOMS: atom_id res chain seq x y z
N MET A 1 48.74 -33.13 -4.25
CA MET A 1 48.74 -32.76 -2.80
C MET A 1 49.31 -31.34 -2.64
N GLU A 2 48.74 -30.33 -3.30
CA GLU A 2 49.41 -29.01 -3.42
C GLU A 2 48.45 -27.83 -3.72
N THR A 3 47.42 -27.62 -2.89
CA THR A 3 46.49 -26.47 -3.03
C THR A 3 46.21 -25.70 -1.74
N ARG A 4 46.80 -26.11 -0.60
CA ARG A 4 46.59 -25.45 0.71
C ARG A 4 47.67 -24.42 1.13
N LYS A 5 48.66 -24.13 0.28
CA LYS A 5 49.77 -23.21 0.64
C LYS A 5 49.60 -21.74 0.21
N TRP A 6 48.62 -21.40 -0.64
CA TRP A 6 48.49 -20.02 -1.18
C TRP A 6 47.59 -19.09 -0.36
N TYR A 7 46.61 -19.60 0.39
CA TYR A 7 45.72 -18.76 1.21
C TYR A 7 46.41 -18.14 2.44
N VAL A 8 47.41 -18.82 3.01
CA VAL A 8 48.12 -18.32 4.21
C VAL A 8 49.03 -17.13 3.87
N SER A 9 49.66 -17.09 2.70
CA SER A 9 50.56 -16.01 2.29
C SER A 9 49.84 -14.67 2.04
N ILE A 10 48.59 -14.70 1.58
CA ILE A 10 47.80 -13.48 1.32
C ILE A 10 47.33 -12.85 2.64
N LEU A 11 46.92 -13.68 3.61
CA LEU A 11 46.57 -13.22 4.96
C LEU A 11 47.79 -12.62 5.71
N PHE A 12 48.99 -13.18 5.54
CA PHE A 12 50.19 -12.68 6.21
C PHE A 12 50.69 -11.34 5.63
N LEU A 13 50.57 -11.12 4.32
CA LEU A 13 50.93 -9.83 3.69
C LEU A 13 49.95 -8.70 4.05
N GLY A 14 48.67 -9.00 4.28
CA GLY A 14 47.68 -8.03 4.74
C GLY A 14 47.97 -7.49 6.15
N LEU A 15 48.44 -8.35 7.08
CA LEU A 15 48.71 -7.95 8.46
C LEU A 15 49.95 -7.03 8.60
N ILE A 16 50.95 -7.20 7.73
CA ILE A 16 52.20 -6.42 7.78
C ILE A 16 51.99 -4.96 7.34
N ALA A 17 50.99 -4.70 6.49
CA ALA A 17 50.59 -3.34 6.09
C ALA A 17 49.94 -2.53 7.24
N LEU A 18 49.33 -3.18 8.24
CA LEU A 18 48.74 -2.48 9.39
C LEU A 18 49.78 -1.91 10.37
N PHE A 19 50.98 -2.50 10.44
CA PHE A 19 52.02 -2.09 11.39
C PHE A 19 53.01 -1.03 10.87
N SER A 20 52.91 -0.63 9.60
CA SER A 20 53.88 0.25 8.94
C SER A 20 53.48 1.73 8.87
N PHE A 21 52.29 2.11 9.38
CA PHE A 21 51.83 3.51 9.40
C PHE A 21 52.23 4.32 10.66
N PHE A 22 52.82 3.70 11.68
CA PHE A 22 53.42 4.40 12.83
C PHE A 22 54.95 4.57 12.63
N GLY A 23 55.36 5.61 11.89
CA GLY A 23 56.73 5.67 11.33
C GLY A 23 57.36 7.05 11.04
N CYS A 24 57.07 8.10 11.82
CA CYS A 24 57.92 9.28 12.11
C CYS A 24 58.84 9.90 11.00
N LYS A 25 58.59 11.17 10.59
CA LYS A 25 59.50 12.35 10.81
C LYS A 25 59.11 13.68 10.10
N LYS A 26 59.01 14.75 10.91
CA LYS A 26 59.55 16.14 10.73
C LYS A 26 59.03 16.99 9.53
N LYS A 27 58.85 18.33 9.62
CA LYS A 27 59.34 19.36 10.57
C LYS A 27 58.58 20.71 10.42
N LYS A 28 58.51 21.55 11.48
CA LYS A 28 58.07 22.99 11.50
C LYS A 28 56.55 23.22 11.24
N LYS A 29 55.88 24.34 11.62
CA LYS A 29 56.18 25.42 12.62
C LYS A 29 54.86 26.10 13.09
N GLY A 30 54.70 26.32 14.41
CA GLY A 30 53.82 27.35 15.02
C GLY A 30 52.29 27.07 15.00
N PHE A 31 51.52 27.39 16.05
CA PHE A 31 51.83 27.95 17.37
C PHE A 31 50.70 27.56 18.36
N LEU A 32 51.03 27.24 19.62
CA LEU A 32 50.07 26.99 20.73
C LEU A 32 50.12 28.17 21.73
N PRO A 33 49.08 28.36 22.57
CA PRO A 33 49.07 27.78 23.94
C PRO A 33 47.81 26.90 24.18
N LEU A 34 47.75 25.75 24.86
CA LEU A 34 48.52 25.06 25.93
C LEU A 34 47.97 25.30 27.35
N LEU A 35 47.85 24.20 28.11
CA LEU A 35 47.24 23.99 29.45
C LEU A 35 45.70 23.92 29.47
N SER A 36 45.05 23.05 30.26
CA SER A 36 45.50 21.80 30.92
C SER A 36 44.28 20.96 31.30
N LEU A 37 44.39 19.64 31.21
CA LEU A 37 43.37 18.73 31.76
C LEU A 37 43.66 18.50 33.25
N VAL A 38 42.73 18.85 34.14
CA VAL A 38 42.74 18.48 35.55
C VAL A 38 41.45 17.74 35.86
N ALA A 39 41.56 16.50 36.31
CA ALA A 39 40.44 15.74 36.85
C ALA A 39 40.38 15.92 38.37
N LEU A 40 39.22 16.31 38.90
CA LEU A 40 38.90 16.28 40.32
C LEU A 40 37.43 15.90 40.50
N ASN A 41 37.20 14.81 41.25
CA ASN A 41 35.91 14.52 41.88
C ASN A 41 35.87 15.23 43.24
N SER A 42 34.76 15.88 43.58
CA SER A 42 34.18 15.84 44.94
C SER A 42 32.87 16.66 45.03
N ASP A 43 31.99 16.24 45.92
CA ASP A 43 30.67 16.80 46.24
C ASP A 43 30.66 18.30 46.60
N GLY A 44 29.50 18.94 46.44
CA GLY A 44 29.22 20.28 47.00
C GLY A 44 27.92 20.90 46.50
N SER A 45 26.97 21.15 47.40
CA SER A 45 25.69 21.80 47.09
C SER A 45 25.79 23.33 47.13
N SER A 46 25.07 24.03 46.24
CA SER A 46 24.14 25.13 46.58
C SER A 46 23.70 25.98 45.37
N SER A 47 22.52 26.56 45.54
CA SER A 47 21.77 27.50 44.69
C SER A 47 22.53 28.59 43.91
N GLY A 48 22.12 28.83 42.66
CA GLY A 48 22.36 30.07 41.92
C GLY A 48 21.55 30.11 40.61
N GLN A 49 20.66 31.10 40.45
CA GLN A 49 19.81 31.25 39.25
C GLN A 49 20.63 31.68 38.03
N THR A 50 20.34 31.09 36.86
CA THR A 50 20.76 31.63 35.55
C THR A 50 19.59 31.65 34.57
N SER A 51 19.42 32.78 33.89
CA SER A 51 18.53 32.95 32.75
C SER A 51 18.93 32.04 31.58
N GLY A 52 18.03 31.15 31.15
CA GLY A 52 18.23 30.25 30.01
C GLY A 52 17.67 30.82 28.71
N SER A 53 18.40 30.64 27.62
CA SER A 53 18.01 30.91 26.23
C SER A 53 17.31 29.71 25.57
N ASP A 54 16.55 29.95 24.50
CA ASP A 54 15.66 29.00 23.80
C ASP A 54 16.33 27.80 23.08
N GLU A 55 17.03 26.92 23.80
CA GLU A 55 17.68 25.71 23.24
C GLU A 55 17.36 24.39 24.00
N ASP A 56 16.44 24.39 24.98
CA ASP A 56 16.17 23.19 25.83
C ASP A 56 14.68 22.79 25.90
N LEU A 57 14.09 22.49 24.73
CA LEU A 57 12.74 21.89 24.57
C LEU A 57 12.74 20.51 23.88
N LEU A 58 13.91 19.85 23.82
CA LEU A 58 14.08 18.53 23.18
C LEU A 58 14.48 17.40 24.16
N SER A 59 14.46 17.67 25.48
CA SER A 59 14.83 16.72 26.53
C SER A 59 13.62 16.09 27.26
N ALA A 60 12.39 16.45 26.90
CA ALA A 60 11.17 15.94 27.53
C ALA A 60 10.59 14.68 26.85
N SER A 61 10.67 13.56 27.57
CA SER A 61 10.08 12.25 27.25
C SER A 61 10.74 11.45 26.11
N THR A 62 11.82 10.76 26.45
CA THR A 62 11.91 9.33 26.09
C THR A 62 10.77 8.58 26.77
N SER A 63 9.54 8.75 26.27
CA SER A 63 8.41 7.91 26.64
C SER A 63 8.80 6.46 26.37
N GLN A 64 8.41 5.57 27.29
CA GLN A 64 8.87 4.19 27.32
C GLN A 64 8.73 3.50 25.96
N VAL A 65 9.64 2.55 25.70
CA VAL A 65 9.51 1.55 24.63
C VAL A 65 8.07 1.04 24.65
N GLY A 66 7.28 1.43 23.65
CA GLY A 66 5.95 0.85 23.49
C GLY A 66 6.14 -0.63 23.23
N THR A 67 5.58 -1.48 24.07
CA THR A 67 5.41 -2.89 23.71
C THR A 67 4.47 -2.97 22.53
N ALA A 68 4.74 -3.92 21.64
CA ALA A 68 3.79 -4.37 20.63
C ALA A 68 2.43 -4.75 21.25
N GLU A 69 1.41 -4.89 20.40
CA GLU A 69 0.03 -5.18 20.80
C GLU A 69 -0.05 -6.38 21.75
N SER A 70 -0.56 -6.16 22.97
CA SER A 70 -0.68 -7.21 23.97
C SER A 70 -1.82 -8.15 23.61
N GLY A 71 -1.49 -9.27 22.96
CA GLY A 71 -2.46 -10.28 22.54
C GLY A 71 -2.17 -10.89 21.17
N SER A 72 -1.27 -10.31 20.37
CA SER A 72 -0.86 -10.90 19.09
C SER A 72 -0.14 -12.25 19.30
N SER A 73 -0.36 -13.22 18.42
CA SER A 73 0.30 -14.54 18.47
C SER A 73 0.88 -14.96 17.12
N SER A 74 2.04 -15.62 17.13
CA SER A 74 2.67 -16.14 15.91
C SER A 74 2.27 -17.61 15.68
N GLN A 75 1.75 -17.91 14.49
CA GLN A 75 1.31 -19.25 14.08
C GLN A 75 2.13 -19.74 12.88
N ALA A 76 2.57 -21.00 12.89
CA ALA A 76 3.30 -21.60 11.78
C ALA A 76 2.33 -22.10 10.69
N ILE A 77 2.58 -21.73 9.43
CA ILE A 77 1.71 -22.05 8.28
C ILE A 77 2.60 -22.45 7.11
N GLY A 78 2.80 -23.75 6.90
CA GLY A 78 3.76 -24.27 5.92
C GLY A 78 5.16 -23.66 6.14
N PRO A 79 5.80 -23.07 5.11
CA PRO A 79 7.10 -22.40 5.25
C PRO A 79 7.02 -20.97 5.84
N TYR A 80 5.86 -20.51 6.30
CA TYR A 80 5.62 -19.16 6.80
C TYR A 80 5.31 -19.11 8.30
N THR A 81 5.33 -17.89 8.84
CA THR A 81 4.80 -17.54 10.15
C THR A 81 3.82 -16.38 9.97
N ALA A 82 2.60 -16.54 10.50
CA ALA A 82 1.56 -15.53 10.48
C ALA A 82 1.41 -14.93 11.88
N ASN A 83 1.46 -13.61 11.98
CA ASN A 83 1.27 -12.86 13.22
C ASN A 83 -0.19 -12.45 13.34
N VAL A 84 -0.95 -13.23 14.07
CA VAL A 84 -2.39 -13.06 14.30
C VAL A 84 -2.60 -11.93 15.31
N PRO A 85 -3.45 -10.91 15.04
CA PRO A 85 -3.75 -9.83 15.97
C PRO A 85 -4.51 -10.29 17.22
N GLY A 86 -4.49 -9.46 18.26
CA GLY A 86 -5.37 -9.65 19.41
C GLY A 86 -6.84 -9.59 18.98
N GLY A 87 -7.70 -10.35 19.66
CA GLY A 87 -9.12 -10.44 19.33
C GLY A 87 -9.48 -11.45 18.24
N LEU A 88 -8.52 -12.15 17.61
CA LEU A 88 -8.80 -13.35 16.82
C LEU A 88 -8.48 -14.62 17.63
N ASN A 89 -9.45 -15.52 17.71
CA ASN A 89 -9.35 -16.83 18.35
C ASN A 89 -9.05 -17.90 17.30
N ILE A 90 -7.97 -18.67 17.49
CA ILE A 90 -7.62 -19.79 16.60
C ILE A 90 -8.39 -21.04 17.00
N THR A 91 -9.12 -21.65 16.07
CA THR A 91 -10.00 -22.81 16.30
C THR A 91 -9.46 -24.12 15.77
N GLY A 92 -8.65 -24.08 14.74
CA GLY A 92 -8.17 -25.26 14.03
C GLY A 92 -6.79 -25.04 13.44
N SER A 93 -6.04 -26.14 13.37
CA SER A 93 -4.76 -26.26 12.67
C SER A 93 -4.91 -27.20 11.47
N SER A 94 -3.83 -27.40 10.71
CA SER A 94 -3.78 -28.28 9.54
C SER A 94 -4.51 -29.62 9.71
N ALA A 95 -5.38 -29.95 8.74
CA ALA A 95 -6.27 -31.11 8.77
C ALA A 95 -6.52 -31.63 7.35
N GLY A 96 -6.18 -32.90 7.09
CA GLY A 96 -6.24 -33.47 5.73
C GLY A 96 -5.25 -32.77 4.80
N ASP A 97 -5.75 -32.17 3.72
CA ASP A 97 -5.00 -31.33 2.78
C ASP A 97 -4.93 -29.85 3.17
N PHE A 98 -5.75 -29.40 4.14
CA PHE A 98 -5.64 -28.05 4.69
C PHE A 98 -4.34 -27.90 5.48
N THR A 99 -3.47 -26.99 5.05
CA THR A 99 -2.22 -26.66 5.74
C THR A 99 -2.28 -25.19 6.17
N GLY A 100 -2.72 -24.95 7.40
CA GLY A 100 -3.15 -23.62 7.80
C GLY A 100 -3.76 -23.52 9.20
N ILE A 101 -4.40 -22.39 9.45
CA ILE A 101 -5.18 -22.10 10.65
C ILE A 101 -6.59 -21.63 10.31
N THR A 102 -7.58 -21.99 11.11
CA THR A 102 -8.92 -21.38 11.09
C THR A 102 -9.11 -20.49 12.32
N TYR A 103 -9.85 -19.39 12.15
CA TYR A 103 -9.99 -18.36 13.18
C TYR A 103 -11.36 -17.70 13.18
N TYR A 104 -11.75 -17.13 14.32
CA TYR A 104 -12.93 -16.27 14.46
C TYR A 104 -12.67 -15.08 15.36
N ALA A 105 -13.45 -14.01 15.21
CA ALA A 105 -13.30 -12.78 15.99
C ALA A 105 -13.99 -12.89 17.35
N GLY A 106 -13.33 -12.39 18.40
CA GLY A 106 -13.88 -12.32 19.75
C GLY A 106 -14.73 -11.08 20.00
N ASP A 107 -15.06 -10.86 21.28
CA ASP A 107 -15.52 -9.57 21.83
C ASP A 107 -16.73 -8.90 21.13
N GLY A 108 -17.61 -9.71 20.54
CA GLY A 108 -18.86 -9.25 19.90
C GLY A 108 -18.75 -8.95 18.41
N HIS A 109 -17.60 -9.25 17.79
CA HIS A 109 -17.43 -9.21 16.35
C HIS A 109 -17.97 -10.48 15.68
N GLU A 110 -18.80 -10.34 14.64
CA GLU A 110 -19.30 -11.47 13.86
C GLU A 110 -18.44 -11.67 12.59
N ALA A 111 -17.25 -12.23 12.77
CA ALA A 111 -16.34 -12.47 11.66
C ALA A 111 -15.55 -13.78 11.83
N THR A 112 -15.29 -14.48 10.74
CA THR A 112 -14.61 -15.78 10.73
C THR A 112 -13.69 -15.90 9.52
N GLY A 113 -12.80 -16.88 9.51
CA GLY A 113 -11.90 -17.05 8.38
C GLY A 113 -10.88 -18.17 8.53
N PHE A 114 -9.97 -18.21 7.58
CA PHE A 114 -8.86 -19.15 7.56
C PHE A 114 -7.64 -18.55 6.85
N LEU A 115 -6.49 -19.17 7.06
CA LEU A 115 -5.23 -18.85 6.40
C LEU A 115 -4.52 -20.17 6.04
N SER A 116 -4.34 -20.44 4.75
CA SER A 116 -3.80 -21.72 4.24
C SER A 116 -2.68 -21.49 3.24
N THR A 117 -1.72 -22.41 3.18
CA THR A 117 -0.92 -22.61 1.96
C THR A 117 -1.74 -23.37 0.91
N VAL A 118 -1.50 -23.07 -0.36
CA VAL A 118 -2.02 -23.79 -1.53
C VAL A 118 -0.94 -23.89 -2.62
N PRO A 119 -1.06 -24.84 -3.57
CA PRO A 119 -0.28 -24.82 -4.80
C PRO A 119 -0.46 -23.53 -5.62
N ASP A 120 0.59 -23.07 -6.30
CA ASP A 120 0.53 -21.94 -7.23
C ASP A 120 -0.44 -22.13 -8.43
N GLY A 121 -0.83 -23.38 -8.73
CA GLY A 121 -1.72 -23.72 -9.85
C GLY A 121 -1.18 -23.32 -11.23
N GLY A 122 0.14 -23.11 -11.37
CA GLY A 122 0.76 -22.55 -12.57
C GLY A 122 0.59 -21.04 -12.74
N ALA A 123 0.10 -20.32 -11.72
CA ALA A 123 0.10 -18.86 -11.71
C ALA A 123 1.54 -18.31 -11.66
N THR A 124 1.75 -17.10 -12.16
CA THR A 124 3.07 -16.44 -12.17
C THR A 124 3.14 -15.20 -11.27
N ASN A 125 2.04 -14.88 -10.60
CA ASN A 125 1.92 -13.82 -9.60
C ASN A 125 0.60 -13.97 -8.81
N SER A 126 0.51 -13.25 -7.70
CA SER A 126 -0.67 -13.18 -6.81
C SER A 126 -1.96 -12.81 -7.53
N THR A 127 -1.92 -11.87 -8.49
CA THR A 127 -3.10 -11.40 -9.22
C THR A 127 -3.69 -12.47 -10.14
N ILE A 128 -2.85 -13.27 -10.81
CA ILE A 128 -3.30 -14.42 -11.60
C ILE A 128 -3.83 -15.53 -10.68
N LEU A 129 -3.12 -15.83 -9.57
CA LEU A 129 -3.60 -16.82 -8.60
C LEU A 129 -4.97 -16.43 -8.04
N SER A 130 -5.12 -15.20 -7.56
CA SER A 130 -6.40 -14.63 -7.09
C SER A 130 -7.49 -14.69 -8.17
N THR A 131 -7.15 -14.45 -9.43
CA THR A 131 -8.10 -14.53 -10.56
C THR A 131 -8.64 -15.94 -10.73
N ASN A 132 -7.78 -16.96 -10.70
CA ASN A 132 -8.19 -18.36 -10.78
C ASN A 132 -9.11 -18.74 -9.61
N LEU A 133 -8.73 -18.33 -8.39
CA LEU A 133 -9.45 -18.65 -7.16
C LEU A 133 -10.84 -17.99 -7.09
N ILE A 134 -10.95 -16.70 -7.39
CA ILE A 134 -12.24 -16.01 -7.44
C ILE A 134 -13.14 -16.62 -8.53
N THR A 135 -12.56 -17.02 -9.67
CA THR A 135 -13.31 -17.70 -10.75
C THR A 135 -13.84 -19.06 -10.29
N GLN A 136 -13.08 -19.82 -9.49
CA GLN A 136 -13.54 -21.05 -8.85
C GLN A 136 -14.65 -20.77 -7.82
N MET A 137 -14.48 -19.77 -6.96
CA MET A 137 -15.49 -19.37 -5.96
C MET A 137 -16.84 -19.02 -6.61
N VAL A 138 -16.84 -18.24 -7.70
CA VAL A 138 -18.07 -17.88 -8.44
C VAL A 138 -18.71 -19.07 -9.18
N SER A 139 -18.02 -20.19 -9.33
CA SER A 139 -18.59 -21.40 -9.95
C SER A 139 -19.46 -22.24 -9.01
N ASP A 140 -19.48 -21.92 -7.71
CA ASP A 140 -20.35 -22.59 -6.73
C ASP A 140 -21.82 -22.20 -6.93
N ALA A 141 -22.73 -23.19 -7.00
CA ALA A 141 -24.16 -22.95 -7.18
C ALA A 141 -24.83 -22.20 -6.01
N SER A 142 -24.13 -22.06 -4.87
CA SER A 142 -24.57 -21.28 -3.71
C SER A 142 -24.29 -19.79 -3.85
N ILE A 143 -23.43 -19.37 -4.79
CA ILE A 143 -22.98 -17.99 -5.00
C ILE A 143 -23.67 -17.40 -6.24
N VAL A 144 -24.33 -16.25 -6.05
CA VAL A 144 -25.00 -15.47 -7.11
C VAL A 144 -24.03 -14.51 -7.77
N SER A 145 -23.18 -13.84 -6.99
CA SER A 145 -22.09 -13.01 -7.48
C SER A 145 -20.96 -12.94 -6.45
N ALA A 146 -19.74 -12.71 -6.94
CA ALA A 146 -18.62 -12.24 -6.14
C ALA A 146 -18.02 -11.02 -6.87
N ASP A 147 -18.32 -9.83 -6.35
CA ASP A 147 -18.01 -8.56 -6.99
C ASP A 147 -16.83 -7.90 -6.25
N VAL A 148 -15.69 -7.80 -6.93
CA VAL A 148 -14.49 -7.12 -6.39
C VAL A 148 -14.79 -5.62 -6.28
N VAL A 149 -15.03 -5.15 -5.06
CA VAL A 149 -15.26 -3.74 -4.73
C VAL A 149 -13.95 -2.97 -4.65
N SER A 150 -12.86 -3.64 -4.25
CA SER A 150 -11.51 -3.11 -4.43
C SER A 150 -10.47 -4.22 -4.51
N ALA A 151 -9.45 -4.02 -5.35
CA ALA A 151 -8.24 -4.81 -5.38
C ALA A 151 -7.01 -3.91 -5.27
N ASN A 152 -6.00 -4.33 -4.52
CA ASN A 152 -4.75 -3.60 -4.34
C ASN A 152 -3.59 -4.60 -4.25
N THR A 153 -2.41 -4.20 -4.71
CA THR A 153 -1.23 -5.07 -4.78
C THR A 153 -0.04 -4.39 -4.14
N ILE A 154 0.52 -5.03 -3.11
CA ILE A 154 1.69 -4.56 -2.37
C ILE A 154 2.86 -5.52 -2.57
N ASN A 155 4.07 -4.95 -2.66
CA ASN A 155 5.29 -5.73 -2.78
C ASN A 155 5.88 -5.87 -1.37
N ASN A 156 5.60 -7.01 -0.74
CA ASN A 156 6.05 -7.29 0.61
C ASN A 156 7.28 -8.17 0.61
N ALA A 157 7.96 -8.15 1.75
CA ALA A 157 8.64 -9.28 2.35
C ALA A 157 8.81 -10.52 1.47
N ASP A 158 7.91 -11.48 1.60
CA ASP A 158 8.10 -12.83 1.09
C ASP A 158 7.34 -13.08 -0.21
N GLY A 159 6.78 -12.03 -0.82
CA GLY A 159 6.06 -12.15 -2.07
C GLY A 159 5.36 -10.89 -2.55
N ASN A 160 4.93 -10.94 -3.81
CA ASN A 160 3.90 -10.03 -4.29
C ASN A 160 2.58 -10.42 -3.60
N THR A 161 1.94 -9.49 -2.90
CA THR A 161 0.71 -9.75 -2.15
C THR A 161 -0.44 -8.93 -2.74
N SER A 162 -1.49 -9.59 -3.21
CA SER A 162 -2.72 -8.93 -3.64
C SER A 162 -3.81 -9.09 -2.59
N ILE A 163 -4.51 -8.00 -2.31
CA ILE A 163 -5.54 -7.89 -1.27
C ILE A 163 -6.82 -7.43 -1.96
N TYR A 164 -7.89 -8.17 -1.73
CA TYR A 164 -9.20 -7.98 -2.34
C TYR A 164 -10.25 -7.75 -1.26
N ASN A 165 -11.19 -6.86 -1.55
CA ASN A 165 -12.41 -6.70 -0.79
C ASN A 165 -13.59 -7.02 -1.72
N ILE A 166 -14.32 -8.09 -1.43
CA ILE A 166 -15.25 -8.74 -2.33
C ILE A 166 -16.65 -8.74 -1.69
N ALA A 167 -17.64 -8.20 -2.39
CA ALA A 167 -19.04 -8.40 -2.06
C ALA A 167 -19.45 -9.79 -2.55
N ILE A 168 -19.91 -10.67 -1.67
CA ILE A 168 -20.47 -11.97 -2.08
C ILE A 168 -21.97 -11.97 -1.79
N LYS A 169 -22.75 -12.36 -2.80
CA LYS A 169 -24.19 -12.62 -2.66
C LYS A 169 -24.46 -14.11 -2.81
N THR A 170 -25.24 -14.70 -1.91
CA THR A 170 -25.59 -16.12 -1.92
C THR A 170 -27.04 -16.35 -2.37
N THR A 171 -27.35 -17.57 -2.83
CA THR A 171 -28.70 -17.95 -3.30
C THR A 171 -29.69 -18.14 -2.15
N THR A 172 -29.21 -18.57 -0.99
CA THR A 172 -29.96 -18.72 0.26
C THR A 172 -29.23 -18.06 1.41
N ALA A 173 -29.97 -17.65 2.44
CA ALA A 173 -29.37 -17.11 3.65
C ALA A 173 -28.58 -18.20 4.40
N MET A 174 -27.36 -17.88 4.81
CA MET A 174 -26.43 -18.79 5.50
C MET A 174 -25.58 -18.01 6.52
N THR A 175 -24.78 -18.68 7.34
CA THR A 175 -23.90 -18.02 8.30
C THR A 175 -22.53 -17.67 7.71
N VAL A 176 -21.73 -16.87 8.42
CA VAL A 176 -20.35 -16.56 8.01
C VAL A 176 -19.46 -17.82 7.99
N SER A 177 -19.68 -18.78 8.89
CA SER A 177 -18.94 -20.05 8.89
C SER A 177 -19.40 -21.01 7.78
N ASP A 178 -20.70 -21.03 7.44
CA ASP A 178 -21.20 -21.80 6.28
C ASP A 178 -20.53 -21.32 4.98
N LEU A 179 -20.52 -19.99 4.76
CA LEU A 179 -19.85 -19.40 3.60
C LEU A 179 -18.34 -19.69 3.62
N GLY A 180 -17.69 -19.60 4.77
CA GLY A 180 -16.26 -19.92 4.88
C GLY A 180 -15.93 -21.36 4.54
N ASN A 181 -16.80 -22.31 4.91
CA ASN A 181 -16.64 -23.72 4.53
C ASN A 181 -16.87 -23.95 3.03
N ILE A 182 -17.78 -23.22 2.39
CA ILE A 182 -17.91 -23.20 0.92
C ILE A 182 -16.64 -22.66 0.28
N LEU A 183 -16.16 -21.48 0.68
CA LEU A 183 -14.97 -20.84 0.09
C LEU A 183 -13.69 -21.66 0.30
N ALA A 184 -13.54 -22.33 1.45
CA ALA A 184 -12.44 -23.25 1.73
C ALA A 184 -12.41 -24.42 0.73
N LYS A 185 -13.56 -25.04 0.44
CA LYS A 185 -13.68 -26.15 -0.52
C LYS A 185 -13.27 -25.74 -1.94
N GLN A 186 -13.53 -24.47 -2.31
CA GLN A 186 -13.13 -23.91 -3.60
C GLN A 186 -11.60 -23.72 -3.76
N LEU A 187 -10.83 -23.84 -2.67
CA LEU A 187 -9.35 -23.89 -2.71
C LEU A 187 -8.79 -25.29 -2.98
N GLY A 188 -9.64 -26.26 -3.33
CA GLY A 188 -9.25 -27.65 -3.56
C GLY A 188 -9.11 -28.48 -2.29
N LEU A 189 -9.63 -27.99 -1.16
CA LEU A 189 -9.62 -28.69 0.13
C LEU A 189 -10.70 -29.76 0.19
N SER A 190 -10.33 -30.98 0.58
CA SER A 190 -11.23 -32.13 0.72
C SER A 190 -11.90 -32.23 2.10
N SER A 191 -11.37 -31.53 3.10
CA SER A 191 -11.97 -31.48 4.44
C SER A 191 -13.21 -30.57 4.46
N GLU A 192 -14.40 -31.17 4.64
CA GLU A 192 -15.62 -30.41 4.89
C GLU A 192 -15.66 -29.89 6.33
N ASN A 193 -16.16 -28.66 6.52
CA ASN A 193 -16.40 -28.03 7.84
C ASN A 193 -15.14 -27.78 8.69
N ILE A 194 -14.12 -27.12 8.10
CA ILE A 194 -12.90 -26.68 8.82
C ILE A 194 -13.10 -25.42 9.68
N LEU A 195 -14.09 -24.57 9.35
CA LEU A 195 -14.48 -23.42 10.17
C LEU A 195 -15.52 -23.84 11.22
N VAL A 196 -15.27 -23.44 12.47
CA VAL A 196 -16.15 -23.70 13.61
C VAL A 196 -17.19 -22.60 13.72
N THR A 197 -18.47 -22.97 13.70
CA THR A 197 -19.60 -22.04 13.89
C THR A 197 -19.51 -21.30 15.23
N GLN A 198 -19.56 -19.97 15.20
CA GLN A 198 -19.50 -19.15 16.40
C GLN A 198 -20.86 -19.11 17.15
N PRO A 199 -20.85 -18.77 18.45
CA PRO A 199 -22.06 -18.40 19.16
C PRO A 199 -22.68 -17.12 18.56
N ASN A 200 -23.94 -17.21 18.12
CA ASN A 200 -24.74 -16.11 17.57
C ASN A 200 -24.37 -15.61 16.16
N GLU A 201 -23.91 -16.48 15.25
CA GLU A 201 -23.83 -16.11 13.82
C GLU A 201 -25.22 -15.79 13.26
N SER A 202 -25.31 -14.69 12.51
CA SER A 202 -26.50 -14.21 11.83
C SER A 202 -26.58 -14.85 10.45
N SER A 203 -27.79 -15.21 10.02
CA SER A 203 -28.02 -15.68 8.65
C SER A 203 -28.17 -14.48 7.71
N SER A 204 -27.36 -14.42 6.65
CA SER A 204 -27.36 -13.36 5.64
C SER A 204 -27.32 -13.94 4.22
N THR A 205 -27.81 -13.18 3.23
CA THR A 205 -27.56 -13.42 1.79
C THR A 205 -26.42 -12.57 1.24
N ASP A 206 -25.96 -11.58 1.99
CA ASP A 206 -25.04 -10.55 1.53
C ASP A 206 -23.87 -10.46 2.51
N PHE A 207 -22.66 -10.61 1.98
CA PHE A 207 -21.42 -10.81 2.73
C PHE A 207 -20.28 -9.95 2.20
N ARG A 208 -19.32 -9.71 3.09
CA ARG A 208 -18.05 -9.07 2.78
C ARG A 208 -16.90 -10.02 3.05
N VAL A 209 -16.07 -10.24 2.03
CA VAL A 209 -14.87 -11.09 2.12
C VAL A 209 -13.63 -10.25 1.85
N VAL A 210 -12.74 -10.21 2.84
CA VAL A 210 -11.37 -9.76 2.69
C VAL A 210 -10.53 -10.98 2.32
N MET A 211 -9.89 -10.96 1.15
CA MET A 211 -9.01 -12.02 0.68
C MET A 211 -7.60 -11.48 0.44
N GLN A 212 -6.61 -12.11 1.07
CA GLN A 212 -5.19 -11.87 0.83
C GLN A 212 -4.59 -13.06 0.07
N VAL A 213 -3.82 -12.79 -0.98
CA VAL A 213 -3.06 -13.82 -1.71
C VAL A 213 -1.60 -13.38 -1.80
N THR A 214 -0.73 -14.12 -1.13
CA THR A 214 0.72 -13.88 -1.03
C THR A 214 1.44 -14.85 -1.97
N PHE A 215 2.21 -14.32 -2.94
CA PHE A 215 2.84 -15.11 -3.99
C PHE A 215 4.37 -14.95 -4.01
N SER A 216 5.06 -16.08 -3.83
CA SER A 216 6.47 -16.23 -3.43
C SER A 216 7.32 -16.99 -4.46
N ASN A 217 6.71 -17.77 -5.35
CA ASN A 217 7.31 -18.77 -6.23
C ASN A 217 7.87 -20.02 -5.50
N THR A 218 7.45 -20.30 -4.26
CA THR A 218 7.90 -21.50 -3.51
C THR A 218 6.94 -22.68 -3.63
N THR A 219 6.00 -22.66 -4.58
CA THR A 219 4.86 -23.58 -4.76
C THR A 219 3.84 -23.60 -3.62
N ASP A 220 4.25 -23.34 -2.36
CA ASP A 220 3.38 -23.06 -1.22
C ASP A 220 3.04 -21.55 -1.18
N GLU A 221 1.93 -21.17 -1.80
CA GLU A 221 1.43 -19.78 -1.82
C GLU A 221 0.34 -19.58 -0.77
N VAL A 222 0.27 -18.40 -0.13
CA VAL A 222 -0.60 -18.21 1.05
C VAL A 222 -1.87 -17.48 0.71
N ILE A 223 -3.02 -18.09 0.98
CA ILE A 223 -4.36 -17.47 0.90
C ILE A 223 -4.91 -17.27 2.30
N GLY A 224 -5.19 -16.01 2.65
CA GLY A 224 -6.02 -15.64 3.79
C GLY A 224 -7.41 -15.22 3.33
N VAL A 225 -8.44 -15.73 4.00
CA VAL A 225 -9.84 -15.36 3.79
C VAL A 225 -10.43 -14.95 5.13
N GLY A 226 -11.10 -13.80 5.17
CA GLY A 226 -11.80 -13.26 6.33
C GLY A 226 -13.18 -12.75 5.93
N ILE A 227 -14.21 -13.14 6.65
CA ILE A 227 -15.61 -13.10 6.23
C ILE A 227 -16.44 -12.40 7.30
N SER A 228 -17.33 -11.52 6.87
CA SER A 228 -18.37 -10.89 7.69
C SER A 228 -19.69 -10.85 6.91
N THR A 229 -20.82 -10.74 7.60
CA THR A 229 -22.06 -10.26 6.97
C THR A 229 -21.87 -8.81 6.51
N GLU A 230 -22.53 -8.41 5.43
CA GLU A 230 -22.38 -7.06 4.85
C GLU A 230 -22.76 -5.96 5.86
N SER A 231 -23.81 -6.17 6.64
CA SER A 231 -24.27 -5.24 7.68
C SER A 231 -23.26 -5.02 8.80
N ASN A 232 -22.49 -6.06 9.15
CA ASN A 232 -21.52 -6.02 10.26
C ASN A 232 -20.09 -5.75 9.78
N TYR A 233 -19.86 -5.59 8.46
CA TYR A 233 -18.51 -5.35 7.96
C TYR A 233 -17.88 -4.07 8.53
N THR A 234 -18.64 -3.00 8.75
CA THR A 234 -18.08 -1.74 9.30
C THR A 234 -17.50 -1.92 10.72
N SER A 235 -18.11 -2.77 11.56
CA SER A 235 -17.54 -3.11 12.87
C SER A 235 -16.39 -4.11 12.77
N ASN A 236 -16.39 -4.97 11.76
CA ASN A 236 -15.42 -6.06 11.61
C ASN A 236 -14.21 -5.71 10.72
N GLU A 237 -14.24 -4.56 10.04
CA GLU A 237 -13.19 -4.10 9.11
C GLU A 237 -11.82 -4.05 9.81
N ALA A 238 -11.75 -3.48 11.01
CA ALA A 238 -10.50 -3.27 11.74
C ALA A 238 -9.79 -4.58 12.11
N ILE A 239 -10.53 -5.62 12.50
CA ILE A 239 -9.97 -6.92 12.87
C ILE A 239 -9.64 -7.77 11.63
N LEU A 240 -10.49 -7.77 10.60
CA LEU A 240 -10.27 -8.51 9.36
C LEU A 240 -9.10 -7.96 8.54
N THR A 241 -9.13 -6.66 8.22
CA THR A 241 -8.03 -6.01 7.50
C THR A 241 -6.77 -5.92 8.37
N GLY A 242 -6.94 -5.81 9.69
CA GLY A 242 -5.83 -5.84 10.65
C GLY A 242 -5.04 -7.14 10.71
N PHE A 243 -5.58 -8.24 10.17
CA PHE A 243 -4.85 -9.48 9.91
C PHE A 243 -4.44 -9.63 8.44
N LEU A 244 -5.37 -9.34 7.50
CA LEU A 244 -5.25 -9.65 6.07
C LEU A 244 -4.77 -8.50 5.17
N ASP A 245 -4.04 -7.52 5.71
CA ASP A 245 -3.43 -6.42 4.92
C ASP A 245 -2.11 -6.78 4.24
N GLY A 246 -1.75 -8.07 4.19
CA GLY A 246 -0.51 -8.55 3.59
C GLY A 246 0.73 -8.47 4.46
N THR A 247 0.75 -7.68 5.54
CA THR A 247 1.99 -7.38 6.27
C THR A 247 2.30 -8.33 7.43
N ASN A 248 1.33 -9.15 7.82
CA ASN A 248 1.43 -10.04 8.97
C ASN A 248 2.03 -11.42 8.68
N ILE A 249 2.28 -11.74 7.42
CA ILE A 249 2.84 -13.03 6.97
C ILE A 249 4.30 -12.84 6.59
N ILE A 250 5.17 -13.63 7.22
CA ILE A 250 6.62 -13.60 7.00
C ILE A 250 7.16 -15.01 6.77
N GLY A 251 8.30 -15.13 6.10
CA GLY A 251 9.02 -16.40 5.97
C GLY A 251 9.45 -16.94 7.35
N SER A 252 9.29 -18.24 7.56
CA SER A 252 9.65 -18.91 8.81
C SER A 252 11.12 -18.68 9.20
N GLY A 253 11.38 -18.55 10.51
CA GLY A 253 12.71 -18.27 11.04
C GLY A 253 13.23 -16.84 10.79
N SER A 254 12.36 -15.90 10.40
CA SER A 254 12.69 -14.48 10.36
C SER A 254 12.85 -13.89 11.76
N ASP A 255 13.87 -13.06 11.96
CA ASP A 255 14.01 -12.23 13.16
C ASP A 255 13.02 -11.05 13.12
N ASN A 256 12.38 -10.76 14.27
CA ASN A 256 11.56 -9.56 14.47
C ASN A 256 12.35 -8.51 15.25
N LEU A 257 12.25 -7.24 14.85
CA LEU A 257 12.78 -6.10 15.60
C LEU A 257 11.64 -5.11 15.93
N THR A 258 11.67 -4.54 17.13
CA THR A 258 10.73 -3.49 17.54
C THR A 258 11.20 -2.13 17.06
N LYS A 259 10.26 -1.30 16.59
CA LYS A 259 10.47 0.08 16.19
C LYS A 259 9.44 0.98 16.88
N ASN A 260 9.88 2.16 17.29
CA ASN A 260 9.01 3.27 17.67
C ASN A 260 9.24 4.41 16.67
N ASP A 261 8.18 4.85 16.00
CA ASP A 261 8.14 6.10 15.24
C ASP A 261 7.39 7.17 16.04
N SER A 262 7.83 8.42 15.93
CA SER A 262 7.20 9.55 16.61
C SER A 262 6.98 10.70 15.63
N PHE A 263 5.79 11.28 15.68
CA PHE A 263 5.33 12.34 14.79
C PHE A 263 4.75 13.48 15.63
N ILE A 264 4.99 14.72 15.19
CA ILE A 264 4.28 15.90 15.68
C ILE A 264 3.20 16.24 14.67
N ALA A 265 1.94 16.25 15.11
CA ALA A 265 0.79 16.50 14.25
C ALA A 265 0.80 17.95 13.70
N LYS A 266 0.64 18.08 12.38
CA LYS A 266 0.70 19.37 11.64
C LYS A 266 -0.66 19.90 11.20
N GLY A 267 -1.74 19.29 11.68
CA GLY A 267 -3.12 19.57 11.25
C GLY A 267 -3.57 18.66 10.10
N ASN A 268 -4.64 19.09 9.42
CA ASN A 268 -5.32 18.27 8.40
C ASN A 268 -4.39 17.98 7.19
N PRO A 269 -4.19 16.70 6.80
CA PRO A 269 -3.44 16.35 5.62
C PRO A 269 -4.10 16.93 4.36
N LYS A 270 -3.27 17.39 3.42
CA LYS A 270 -3.73 18.07 2.20
C LYS A 270 -3.81 17.10 1.05
N VAL A 271 -4.95 17.08 0.35
CA VAL A 271 -5.14 16.24 -0.84
C VAL A 271 -5.76 17.03 -1.99
N ASP A 272 -5.21 16.86 -3.18
CA ASP A 272 -5.74 17.40 -4.42
C ASP A 272 -6.23 16.23 -5.27
N ILE A 273 -7.53 16.19 -5.60
CA ILE A 273 -8.12 15.09 -6.35
C ILE A 273 -8.62 15.61 -7.70
N VAL A 274 -8.12 15.03 -8.78
CA VAL A 274 -8.52 15.35 -10.16
C VAL A 274 -9.27 14.16 -10.74
N TRP A 275 -10.55 14.37 -11.03
CA TRP A 275 -11.34 13.42 -11.79
C TRP A 275 -11.02 13.57 -13.28
N VAL A 276 -10.71 12.46 -13.94
CA VAL A 276 -10.50 12.37 -15.38
C VAL A 276 -11.69 11.61 -15.93
N ILE A 277 -12.64 12.34 -16.50
CA ILE A 277 -13.97 11.82 -16.81
C ILE A 277 -14.11 11.63 -18.29
N ASP A 278 -14.43 10.41 -18.67
CA ASP A 278 -14.78 10.12 -20.04
C ASP A 278 -16.10 10.81 -20.42
N ASN A 279 -16.01 11.69 -21.42
CA ASN A 279 -17.08 12.53 -21.92
C ASN A 279 -17.58 12.08 -23.30
N SER A 280 -17.26 10.85 -23.70
CA SER A 280 -17.81 10.15 -24.86
C SER A 280 -19.35 10.06 -24.82
N GLY A 281 -19.94 9.60 -25.92
CA GLY A 281 -21.40 9.46 -26.03
C GLY A 281 -21.98 8.23 -25.33
N SER A 282 -21.16 7.22 -25.02
CA SER A 282 -21.58 5.96 -24.36
C SER A 282 -21.70 6.11 -22.84
N MET A 283 -20.85 6.94 -22.24
CA MET A 283 -20.72 7.24 -20.81
C MET A 283 -21.94 7.87 -20.10
N LYS A 284 -23.13 7.80 -20.69
CA LYS A 284 -24.34 8.50 -20.22
C LYS A 284 -24.86 7.91 -18.91
N GLU A 285 -24.93 6.59 -18.83
CA GLU A 285 -25.41 5.86 -17.67
C GLU A 285 -24.37 5.89 -16.53
N GLU A 286 -23.08 5.78 -16.86
CA GLU A 286 -21.92 5.77 -15.96
C GLU A 286 -21.69 7.16 -15.32
N GLN A 287 -21.73 8.25 -16.11
CA GLN A 287 -21.73 9.60 -15.54
C GLN A 287 -22.96 9.83 -14.66
N GLY A 288 -24.12 9.25 -15.00
CA GLY A 288 -25.31 9.26 -14.17
C GLY A 288 -25.07 8.64 -12.78
N ALA A 289 -24.45 7.47 -12.73
CA ALA A 289 -24.08 6.77 -11.49
C ALA A 289 -23.04 7.56 -10.66
N VAL A 290 -22.03 8.16 -11.29
CA VAL A 290 -21.08 9.06 -10.60
C VAL A 290 -21.77 10.30 -10.04
N ILE A 291 -22.63 10.97 -10.82
CA ILE A 291 -23.38 12.16 -10.39
C ILE A 291 -24.27 11.84 -9.18
N ALA A 292 -24.94 10.69 -9.16
CA ALA A 292 -25.77 10.26 -8.04
C ALA A 292 -24.96 10.04 -6.75
N ASN A 293 -23.74 9.51 -6.86
CA ASN A 293 -22.89 9.19 -5.71
C ASN A 293 -21.92 10.32 -5.31
N ALA A 294 -21.69 11.33 -6.17
CA ALA A 294 -20.74 12.41 -5.95
C ALA A 294 -21.02 13.24 -4.68
N GLY A 295 -22.29 13.39 -4.28
CA GLY A 295 -22.66 14.03 -3.02
C GLY A 295 -22.20 13.26 -1.78
N ALA A 296 -22.30 11.93 -1.80
CA ALA A 296 -21.81 11.07 -0.72
C ALA A 296 -20.28 11.09 -0.66
N PHE A 297 -19.58 10.95 -1.79
CA PHE A 297 -18.12 11.06 -1.89
C PHE A 297 -17.59 12.38 -1.29
N PHE A 298 -18.21 13.51 -1.64
CA PHE A 298 -17.85 14.82 -1.08
C PHE A 298 -18.04 14.88 0.46
N THR A 299 -19.12 14.27 0.95
CA THR A 299 -19.43 14.21 2.39
C THR A 299 -18.40 13.36 3.13
N GLN A 300 -18.00 12.23 2.55
CA GLN A 300 -16.99 11.34 3.13
C GLN A 300 -15.60 12.01 3.21
N LEU A 301 -15.18 12.74 2.16
CA LEU A 301 -13.96 13.56 2.22
C LEU A 301 -14.02 14.61 3.34
N SER A 302 -15.17 15.26 3.50
CA SER A 302 -15.41 16.25 4.56
C SER A 302 -15.33 15.65 5.96
N ASN A 303 -15.70 14.37 6.12
CA ASN A 303 -15.67 13.65 7.39
C ASN A 303 -14.30 13.06 7.76
N LYS A 304 -13.34 12.96 6.80
CA LYS A 304 -12.01 12.35 7.02
C LYS A 304 -10.93 13.34 7.52
N ASN A 305 -11.32 14.51 8.02
CA ASN A 305 -10.40 15.57 8.49
C ASN A 305 -9.31 15.95 7.45
N LEU A 306 -9.70 15.99 6.17
CA LEU A 306 -8.82 16.36 5.05
C LEU A 306 -8.95 17.84 4.71
N ASP A 307 -7.83 18.49 4.38
CA ASP A 307 -7.84 19.75 3.63
C ASP A 307 -7.83 19.41 2.13
N PHE A 308 -9.02 19.22 1.55
CA PHE A 308 -9.17 18.73 0.18
C PHE A 308 -9.59 19.81 -0.82
N ARG A 309 -9.21 19.62 -2.09
CA ARG A 309 -9.87 20.25 -3.25
C ARG A 309 -10.03 19.27 -4.40
N LEU A 310 -11.12 19.44 -5.15
CA LEU A 310 -11.58 18.56 -6.23
C LEU A 310 -11.61 19.32 -7.55
N ALA A 311 -11.08 18.75 -8.62
CA ALA A 311 -11.27 19.25 -9.98
C ALA A 311 -11.72 18.13 -10.92
N ALA A 312 -12.20 18.49 -12.10
CA ALA A 312 -12.47 17.57 -13.20
C ALA A 312 -11.76 18.04 -14.48
N ILE A 313 -11.25 17.09 -15.24
CA ILE A 313 -10.78 17.19 -16.64
C ILE A 313 -11.45 16.07 -17.45
N THR A 314 -11.28 16.04 -18.77
CA THR A 314 -11.89 15.00 -19.63
C THR A 314 -10.88 14.15 -20.37
N THR A 315 -11.32 12.99 -20.88
CA THR A 315 -10.52 12.09 -21.73
C THR A 315 -10.13 12.69 -23.09
N ASP A 316 -10.63 13.89 -23.41
CA ASP A 316 -10.31 14.67 -24.60
C ASP A 316 -9.75 16.09 -24.33
N ASN A 317 -9.60 16.51 -23.07
CA ASN A 317 -9.12 17.85 -22.71
C ASN A 317 -8.47 17.91 -21.31
N HIS A 318 -7.25 18.48 -21.24
CA HIS A 318 -6.48 18.66 -20.00
C HIS A 318 -6.88 19.93 -19.22
N ALA A 319 -7.74 20.79 -19.79
CA ALA A 319 -8.24 21.98 -19.13
C ALA A 319 -9.22 21.61 -18.00
N ILE A 320 -9.06 22.20 -16.82
CA ILE A 320 -10.02 22.03 -15.72
C ILE A 320 -11.39 22.56 -16.14
N VAL A 321 -12.39 21.70 -15.99
CA VAL A 321 -13.79 21.93 -16.35
C VAL A 321 -14.34 23.13 -15.57
N LYS A 322 -14.58 24.25 -16.27
CA LYS A 322 -15.05 25.51 -15.69
C LYS A 322 -16.01 26.22 -16.65
N THR A 323 -17.22 26.54 -16.18
CA THR A 323 -18.25 27.27 -16.95
C THR A 323 -19.11 28.12 -16.03
N THR A 324 -19.73 29.17 -16.56
CA THR A 324 -20.67 30.02 -15.81
C THR A 324 -22.10 29.50 -15.77
N ASN A 325 -22.52 28.65 -16.72
CA ASN A 325 -23.89 28.13 -16.81
C ASN A 325 -23.96 26.74 -17.48
N PRO A 326 -24.26 25.65 -16.74
CA PRO A 326 -24.35 25.58 -15.29
C PRO A 326 -23.00 25.94 -14.64
N LYS A 327 -23.03 26.52 -13.44
CA LYS A 327 -21.82 26.96 -12.73
C LYS A 327 -20.94 25.75 -12.38
N ARG A 328 -19.81 25.63 -13.07
CA ARG A 328 -18.70 24.71 -12.75
C ARG A 328 -17.51 25.54 -12.28
N THR A 329 -17.07 25.33 -11.05
CA THR A 329 -16.08 26.17 -10.34
C THR A 329 -14.64 25.95 -10.81
N GLY A 330 -14.35 24.76 -11.35
CA GLY A 330 -13.00 24.27 -11.58
C GLY A 330 -12.51 23.50 -10.36
N TRP A 331 -11.73 24.15 -9.49
CA TRP A 331 -11.43 23.60 -8.17
C TRP A 331 -12.59 23.85 -7.19
N THR A 332 -13.03 22.81 -6.50
CA THR A 332 -14.08 22.82 -5.47
C THR A 332 -13.47 22.40 -4.13
N THR A 333 -13.71 23.19 -3.10
CA THR A 333 -13.26 22.96 -1.71
C THR A 333 -14.44 22.53 -0.82
N ALA A 334 -14.16 22.15 0.43
CA ALA A 334 -15.20 21.90 1.43
C ALA A 334 -16.24 23.05 1.54
N SER A 335 -15.79 24.31 1.44
CA SER A 335 -16.66 25.50 1.52
C SER A 335 -17.56 25.75 0.29
N ASP A 336 -17.27 25.13 -0.86
CA ASP A 336 -18.11 25.27 -2.06
C ASP A 336 -19.34 24.34 -2.05
N GLY A 337 -19.32 23.32 -1.18
CA GLY A 337 -20.40 22.34 -1.01
C GLY A 337 -20.48 21.28 -2.12
N SER A 338 -21.21 20.19 -1.83
CA SER A 338 -21.32 19.02 -2.71
C SER A 338 -21.91 19.35 -4.08
N THR A 339 -22.87 20.28 -4.17
CA THR A 339 -23.48 20.70 -5.45
C THR A 339 -22.45 21.26 -6.44
N ALA A 340 -21.43 21.99 -5.97
CA ALA A 340 -20.37 22.49 -6.84
C ALA A 340 -19.49 21.36 -7.40
N PHE A 341 -19.24 20.31 -6.60
CA PHE A 341 -18.54 19.12 -7.08
C PHE A 341 -19.38 18.32 -8.08
N VAL A 342 -20.66 18.07 -7.77
CA VAL A 342 -21.63 17.40 -8.66
C VAL A 342 -21.69 18.07 -10.03
N ASN A 343 -21.70 19.41 -10.07
CA ASN A 343 -21.68 20.16 -11.33
C ASN A 343 -20.37 19.99 -12.12
N ASN A 344 -19.23 19.84 -11.45
CA ASN A 344 -17.93 19.67 -12.11
C ASN A 344 -17.76 18.27 -12.70
N VAL A 345 -18.25 17.22 -12.01
CA VAL A 345 -18.15 15.83 -12.50
C VAL A 345 -19.18 15.46 -13.58
N ASN A 346 -20.24 16.24 -13.74
CA ASN A 346 -21.08 16.19 -14.93
C ASN A 346 -20.28 16.75 -16.12
N ALA A 347 -19.39 15.95 -16.72
CA ALA A 347 -18.53 16.40 -17.81
C ALA A 347 -19.34 16.77 -19.06
N GLY A 348 -20.31 15.92 -19.41
CA GLY A 348 -21.09 15.97 -20.65
C GLY A 348 -20.76 14.80 -21.57
N LEU A 349 -21.49 14.68 -22.69
CA LEU A 349 -21.51 13.49 -23.57
C LEU A 349 -21.23 13.83 -25.04
N LYS A 350 -20.37 14.82 -25.28
CA LYS A 350 -20.05 15.35 -26.62
C LYS A 350 -18.54 15.34 -26.91
N GLY A 351 -17.79 14.59 -26.13
CA GLY A 351 -16.35 14.46 -26.25
C GLY A 351 -15.92 13.53 -27.38
N SER A 352 -14.61 13.33 -27.47
CA SER A 352 -14.02 12.42 -28.44
C SER A 352 -14.24 10.95 -28.07
N GLY A 353 -14.58 10.12 -29.06
CA GLY A 353 -14.49 8.65 -28.97
C GLY A 353 -13.03 8.15 -29.09
N LYS A 354 -12.12 8.79 -28.34
CA LYS A 354 -10.68 8.51 -28.28
C LYS A 354 -10.21 8.68 -26.84
N GLU A 355 -10.57 7.73 -26.02
CA GLU A 355 -10.56 7.78 -24.57
C GLU A 355 -9.10 7.79 -24.06
N SER A 356 -8.52 8.97 -23.86
CA SER A 356 -7.07 9.12 -23.64
C SER A 356 -6.76 9.78 -22.29
N GLY A 357 -7.45 9.36 -21.24
CA GLY A 357 -7.42 9.99 -19.92
C GLY A 357 -6.02 10.09 -19.32
N ILE A 358 -5.15 9.11 -19.54
CA ILE A 358 -3.76 9.14 -19.05
C ILE A 358 -2.97 10.27 -19.71
N TRP A 359 -3.13 10.43 -21.03
CA TRP A 359 -2.47 11.50 -21.78
C TRP A 359 -2.91 12.88 -21.30
N PHE A 360 -4.21 13.09 -21.09
CA PHE A 360 -4.72 14.39 -20.61
C PHE A 360 -4.40 14.67 -19.15
N ALA A 361 -4.34 13.64 -18.29
CA ALA A 361 -3.83 13.78 -16.93
C ALA A 361 -2.35 14.23 -16.95
N GLU A 362 -1.50 13.58 -17.73
CA GLU A 362 -0.09 13.96 -17.89
C GLU A 362 0.07 15.37 -18.49
N LYS A 363 -0.75 15.72 -19.50
CA LYS A 363 -0.76 17.07 -20.06
C LYS A 363 -1.23 18.12 -19.06
N SER A 364 -2.18 17.81 -18.18
CA SER A 364 -2.63 18.74 -17.15
C SER A 364 -1.53 19.10 -16.16
N ILE A 365 -0.66 18.14 -15.81
CA ILE A 365 0.52 18.35 -14.97
C ILE A 365 1.57 19.17 -15.73
N THR A 366 1.96 18.70 -16.92
CA THR A 366 3.08 19.29 -17.70
C THR A 366 2.76 20.66 -18.29
N SER A 367 1.49 21.02 -18.47
CA SER A 367 1.06 22.38 -18.86
C SER A 367 0.98 23.35 -17.67
N GLY A 368 1.07 22.87 -16.43
CA GLY A 368 0.78 23.67 -15.23
C GLY A 368 -0.71 23.98 -15.01
N THR A 369 -1.62 23.24 -15.64
CA THR A 369 -3.07 23.38 -15.40
C THR A 369 -3.46 22.74 -14.05
N VAL A 370 -2.88 21.58 -13.75
CA VAL A 370 -2.96 20.88 -12.46
C VAL A 370 -1.61 21.03 -11.78
N VAL A 371 -1.54 21.94 -10.82
CA VAL A 371 -0.37 22.12 -9.95
C VAL A 371 -0.80 21.79 -8.52
N PRO A 372 -0.21 20.78 -7.86
CA PRO A 372 -0.57 20.44 -6.49
C PRO A 372 -0.23 21.58 -5.52
N ARG A 373 -1.01 21.72 -4.45
CA ARG A 373 -0.70 22.63 -3.35
C ARG A 373 0.59 22.19 -2.66
N SER A 374 1.34 23.14 -2.11
CA SER A 374 2.54 22.82 -1.32
C SER A 374 2.17 21.90 -0.14
N GLY A 375 2.83 20.75 -0.07
CA GLY A 375 2.57 19.71 0.93
C GLY A 375 1.29 18.90 0.73
N ALA A 376 0.63 18.98 -0.44
CA ALA A 376 -0.53 18.16 -0.78
C ALA A 376 -0.15 16.96 -1.64
N SER A 377 -0.75 15.81 -1.37
CA SER A 377 -0.70 14.65 -2.26
C SER A 377 -1.67 14.85 -3.42
N LEU A 378 -1.23 14.52 -4.63
CA LEU A 378 -2.06 14.58 -5.83
C LEU A 378 -2.59 13.20 -6.18
N VAL A 379 -3.89 13.14 -6.44
CA VAL A 379 -4.65 11.95 -6.76
C VAL A 379 -5.40 12.17 -8.07
N PHE A 380 -5.39 11.18 -8.96
CA PHE A 380 -6.28 11.11 -10.11
C PHE A 380 -7.31 9.99 -9.91
N VAL A 381 -8.56 10.26 -10.29
CA VAL A 381 -9.63 9.25 -10.39
C VAL A 381 -10.05 9.20 -11.85
N MET A 382 -9.70 8.13 -12.55
CA MET A 382 -9.97 7.94 -13.98
C MET A 382 -11.22 7.10 -14.18
N LEU A 383 -12.18 7.59 -14.95
CA LEU A 383 -13.46 6.94 -15.24
C LEU A 383 -13.63 6.84 -16.76
N SER A 384 -13.76 5.62 -17.30
CA SER A 384 -14.02 5.36 -18.73
C SER A 384 -14.61 3.97 -18.94
N ASP A 385 -15.49 3.82 -19.93
CA ASP A 385 -16.08 2.55 -20.37
C ASP A 385 -15.22 1.83 -21.42
N GLU A 386 -14.15 2.45 -21.91
CA GLU A 386 -13.21 1.85 -22.88
C GLU A 386 -11.76 1.88 -22.39
N GLY A 387 -10.87 1.27 -23.18
CA GLY A 387 -9.43 1.19 -22.87
C GLY A 387 -8.67 2.45 -23.27
N ASP A 388 -7.65 2.81 -22.48
CA ASP A 388 -6.91 4.05 -22.69
C ASP A 388 -6.13 4.05 -24.02
N GLN A 389 -6.33 5.10 -24.81
CA GLN A 389 -5.78 5.26 -26.16
C GLN A 389 -4.50 6.14 -26.22
N TYR A 390 -3.71 6.23 -25.15
CA TYR A 390 -2.54 7.12 -25.01
C TYR A 390 -1.67 7.24 -26.28
N GLU A 391 -1.24 6.13 -26.88
CA GLU A 391 -0.35 6.15 -28.06
C GLU A 391 -1.07 6.56 -29.34
N CYS A 392 -2.39 6.40 -29.42
CA CYS A 392 -3.16 6.92 -30.53
C CYS A 392 -3.34 8.44 -30.44
N TYR A 393 -3.55 9.00 -29.24
CA TYR A 393 -3.60 10.45 -29.07
C TYR A 393 -2.21 11.09 -29.26
N LYS A 394 -1.20 10.59 -28.55
CA LYS A 394 0.20 11.07 -28.60
C LYS A 394 0.76 11.18 -30.01
N ASN A 395 0.46 10.19 -30.86
CA ASN A 395 0.96 10.12 -32.24
C ASN A 395 -0.04 10.62 -33.30
N ASN A 396 -1.18 11.21 -32.90
CA ASN A 396 -2.29 11.60 -33.80
C ASN A 396 -2.78 10.46 -34.72
N LYS A 397 -2.77 9.21 -34.24
CA LYS A 397 -3.26 8.03 -34.97
C LYS A 397 -4.77 7.81 -34.72
N SER A 398 -5.41 7.03 -35.58
CA SER A 398 -6.71 6.39 -35.34
C SER A 398 -6.52 4.89 -35.19
N ASP A 399 -7.43 4.20 -34.48
CA ASP A 399 -7.44 2.73 -34.48
C ASP A 399 -7.88 2.22 -35.86
N ASN A 400 -6.92 2.06 -36.75
CA ASN A 400 -7.09 1.43 -38.06
C ASN A 400 -6.66 -0.05 -38.02
N GLY A 401 -6.62 -0.69 -36.84
CA GLY A 401 -6.31 -2.10 -36.66
C GLY A 401 -4.92 -2.55 -37.12
N THR A 402 -3.98 -1.63 -37.37
CA THR A 402 -2.67 -1.95 -37.97
C THR A 402 -1.49 -1.16 -37.39
N ALA A 403 -0.38 -1.89 -37.19
CA ALA A 403 0.99 -1.43 -36.88
C ALA A 403 1.31 -0.80 -35.50
N THR A 404 0.37 -0.26 -34.72
CA THR A 404 0.59 0.01 -33.27
C THR A 404 -0.76 0.04 -32.54
N PRO A 405 -1.03 -0.85 -31.57
CA PRO A 405 -2.25 -0.77 -30.76
C PRO A 405 -2.35 0.58 -30.04
N CYS A 406 -3.57 1.13 -29.91
CA CYS A 406 -3.78 2.38 -29.18
C CYS A 406 -3.46 2.25 -27.68
N GLY A 407 -3.76 1.07 -27.11
CA GLY A 407 -3.29 0.68 -25.78
C GLY A 407 -1.80 0.44 -25.76
N ALA A 408 -1.09 1.34 -25.09
CA ALA A 408 0.33 1.19 -24.84
C ALA A 408 0.58 0.12 -23.77
N ALA A 409 1.43 -0.86 -24.06
CA ALA A 409 2.11 -1.63 -23.02
C ALA A 409 3.23 -0.82 -22.34
N ASP A 410 3.54 0.38 -22.84
CA ASP A 410 4.78 1.12 -22.56
C ASP A 410 4.59 2.65 -22.61
N PHE A 411 3.60 3.18 -21.88
CA PHE A 411 3.56 4.63 -21.60
C PHE A 411 4.42 4.93 -20.35
N ASP A 412 5.21 6.00 -20.39
CA ASP A 412 6.18 6.31 -19.33
C ASP A 412 5.50 6.90 -18.09
N ASN A 413 5.16 6.03 -17.14
CA ASN A 413 4.46 6.39 -15.91
C ASN A 413 5.29 7.17 -14.87
N LYS A 414 6.54 7.56 -15.18
CA LYS A 414 7.40 8.39 -14.30
C LYS A 414 6.74 9.68 -13.85
N ASN A 415 6.03 10.38 -14.73
CA ASN A 415 5.35 11.63 -14.38
C ASN A 415 4.34 11.47 -13.21
N PHE A 416 3.79 10.26 -13.02
CA PHE A 416 2.99 9.92 -11.86
C PHE A 416 3.86 9.34 -10.71
N LYS A 417 4.68 8.33 -11.00
CA LYS A 417 5.39 7.56 -9.96
C LYS A 417 6.55 8.30 -9.30
N ASP A 418 7.35 9.03 -10.06
CA ASP A 418 8.52 9.74 -9.52
C ASP A 418 8.09 10.92 -8.64
N ASN A 419 6.88 11.43 -8.87
CA ASN A 419 6.21 12.43 -8.03
C ASN A 419 5.27 11.82 -6.96
N ASN A 420 5.19 10.49 -6.85
CA ASN A 420 4.27 9.73 -5.98
C ASN A 420 2.78 10.13 -6.11
N TYR A 421 2.34 10.52 -7.30
CA TYR A 421 0.94 10.79 -7.59
C TYR A 421 0.17 9.46 -7.71
N LYS A 422 -0.98 9.37 -7.04
CA LYS A 422 -1.81 8.15 -7.04
C LYS A 422 -2.84 8.20 -8.15
N VAL A 423 -3.13 7.05 -8.74
CA VAL A 423 -4.18 6.89 -9.74
C VAL A 423 -5.15 5.80 -9.30
N TYR A 424 -6.44 6.12 -9.30
CA TYR A 424 -7.53 5.17 -9.09
C TYR A 424 -8.32 5.04 -10.39
N ALA A 425 -8.77 3.84 -10.74
CA ALA A 425 -9.47 3.56 -11.99
C ALA A 425 -10.89 3.03 -11.70
N ILE A 426 -11.89 3.57 -12.40
CA ILE A 426 -13.26 3.09 -12.43
C ILE A 426 -13.52 2.70 -13.90
N ILE A 427 -13.40 1.41 -14.19
CA ILE A 427 -13.29 0.87 -15.56
C ILE A 427 -13.98 -0.50 -15.63
N GLY A 428 -14.06 -1.11 -16.81
CA GLY A 428 -14.62 -2.46 -16.91
C GLY A 428 -13.79 -3.50 -16.17
N LEU A 429 -14.37 -4.23 -15.21
CA LEU A 429 -13.71 -5.37 -14.57
C LEU A 429 -14.61 -6.61 -14.62
N ASN A 430 -13.99 -7.79 -14.70
CA ASN A 430 -14.67 -9.06 -14.43
C ASN A 430 -14.77 -9.30 -12.91
N SER A 431 -15.44 -10.39 -12.52
CA SER A 431 -15.59 -10.80 -11.11
C SER A 431 -14.25 -11.00 -10.37
N ALA A 432 -13.15 -11.26 -11.09
CA ALA A 432 -11.79 -11.36 -10.54
C ALA A 432 -11.05 -10.00 -10.42
N GLY A 433 -11.73 -8.88 -10.69
CA GLY A 433 -11.15 -7.55 -10.65
C GLY A 433 -10.09 -7.30 -11.74
N GLN A 434 -10.09 -8.07 -12.83
CA GLN A 434 -9.20 -7.86 -13.98
C GLN A 434 -9.92 -7.09 -15.10
N PRO A 435 -9.20 -6.27 -15.90
CA PRO A 435 -9.76 -5.58 -17.06
C PRO A 435 -10.51 -6.51 -17.99
N ALA A 436 -11.79 -6.21 -18.22
CA ALA A 436 -12.68 -7.04 -19.02
C ALA A 436 -13.75 -6.17 -19.70
N LYS A 437 -14.34 -6.70 -20.77
CA LYS A 437 -15.70 -6.30 -21.14
C LYS A 437 -16.64 -6.66 -19.99
N CYS A 438 -17.51 -5.75 -19.57
CA CYS A 438 -18.57 -6.05 -18.60
C CYS A 438 -19.89 -5.38 -18.99
N SER A 439 -20.97 -5.80 -18.35
CA SER A 439 -22.32 -5.23 -18.52
C SER A 439 -23.08 -5.47 -17.23
N GLY A 440 -23.62 -4.41 -16.64
CA GLY A 440 -24.29 -4.41 -15.33
C GLY A 440 -25.68 -3.80 -15.38
N SER A 441 -26.12 -3.22 -14.25
CA SER A 441 -27.47 -2.66 -14.06
C SER A 441 -27.69 -1.32 -14.78
N GLY A 442 -27.52 -1.31 -16.11
CA GLY A 442 -27.65 -0.15 -16.99
C GLY A 442 -26.31 0.41 -17.49
N THR A 443 -25.21 0.09 -16.81
CA THR A 443 -23.84 0.50 -17.18
C THR A 443 -23.07 -0.62 -17.89
N SER A 444 -22.08 -0.29 -18.73
CA SER A 444 -21.27 -1.27 -19.45
C SER A 444 -19.83 -0.80 -19.68
N ALA A 445 -18.96 -1.73 -20.13
CA ALA A 445 -17.64 -1.40 -20.65
C ALA A 445 -17.35 -2.22 -21.91
N GLY A 446 -16.71 -1.59 -22.88
CA GLY A 446 -16.35 -2.20 -24.16
C GLY A 446 -15.21 -3.21 -24.05
N THR A 447 -14.92 -3.87 -25.18
CA THR A 447 -13.81 -4.84 -25.23
C THR A 447 -12.46 -4.14 -25.16
N LYS A 448 -12.30 -2.90 -25.63
CA LYS A 448 -10.97 -2.26 -25.66
C LYS A 448 -10.40 -2.05 -24.28
N ASN A 449 -11.24 -1.95 -23.25
CA ASN A 449 -10.80 -1.94 -21.86
C ASN A 449 -9.92 -3.17 -21.46
N ASN A 450 -10.13 -4.35 -22.05
CA ASN A 450 -9.24 -5.51 -21.79
C ASN A 450 -8.05 -5.61 -22.77
N GLU A 451 -8.20 -5.12 -24.00
CA GLU A 451 -7.10 -5.04 -24.98
C GLU A 451 -6.07 -3.98 -24.57
N TRP A 452 -6.53 -2.87 -23.99
CA TRP A 452 -5.78 -1.66 -23.68
C TRP A 452 -5.92 -1.27 -22.19
N PRO A 453 -5.40 -2.09 -21.25
CA PRO A 453 -5.60 -1.93 -19.80
C PRO A 453 -4.75 -0.80 -19.18
N GLY A 454 -4.53 0.30 -19.89
CA GLY A 454 -3.66 1.41 -19.46
C GLY A 454 -4.06 1.98 -18.10
N TYR A 455 -5.36 2.25 -17.90
CA TYR A 455 -5.90 2.76 -16.64
C TYR A 455 -5.62 1.83 -15.45
N TYR A 456 -5.88 0.53 -15.61
CA TYR A 456 -5.59 -0.50 -14.61
C TYR A 456 -4.09 -0.60 -14.31
N ASN A 457 -3.26 -0.67 -15.35
CA ASN A 457 -1.81 -0.74 -15.20
C ASN A 457 -1.27 0.49 -14.46
N LEU A 458 -1.84 1.69 -14.68
CA LEU A 458 -1.45 2.89 -13.97
C LEU A 458 -1.88 2.89 -12.50
N SER A 459 -3.10 2.43 -12.19
CA SER A 459 -3.56 2.34 -10.81
C SER A 459 -2.69 1.38 -10.00
N GLN A 460 -2.41 0.19 -10.53
CA GLN A 460 -1.51 -0.76 -9.86
C GLN A 460 -0.07 -0.21 -9.76
N ALA A 461 0.46 0.43 -10.81
CA ALA A 461 1.83 0.93 -10.82
C ALA A 461 2.09 2.14 -9.89
N THR A 462 1.05 2.85 -9.48
CA THR A 462 1.12 3.98 -8.53
C THR A 462 0.76 3.60 -7.08
N GLY A 463 0.27 2.36 -6.86
CA GLY A 463 -0.23 1.91 -5.55
C GLY A 463 -1.63 2.44 -5.22
N GLY A 464 -2.43 2.74 -6.24
CA GLY A 464 -3.86 3.01 -6.12
C GLY A 464 -4.70 1.73 -6.22
N MET A 465 -5.89 1.82 -6.80
CA MET A 465 -6.79 0.67 -6.99
C MET A 465 -7.65 0.80 -8.25
N ALA A 466 -8.18 -0.32 -8.72
CA ALA A 466 -9.24 -0.35 -9.72
C ALA A 466 -10.55 -0.87 -9.10
N GLY A 467 -11.69 -0.39 -9.63
CA GLY A 467 -13.04 -0.88 -9.33
C GLY A 467 -13.91 -0.91 -10.58
N THR A 468 -14.97 -1.71 -10.55
CA THR A 468 -15.82 -1.93 -11.74
C THR A 468 -16.73 -0.73 -12.02
N ILE A 469 -16.76 -0.30 -13.28
CA ILE A 469 -17.72 0.68 -13.80
C ILE A 469 -19.11 0.06 -14.00
N CYS A 470 -19.20 -1.27 -14.12
CA CYS A 470 -20.44 -2.00 -14.38
C CYS A 470 -21.32 -2.20 -13.12
N SER A 471 -21.41 -1.19 -12.26
CA SER A 471 -22.29 -1.12 -11.09
C SER A 471 -23.18 0.13 -11.19
N ASN A 472 -24.38 0.06 -10.60
CA ASN A 472 -25.25 1.23 -10.38
C ASN A 472 -25.03 1.90 -9.01
N ASP A 473 -24.30 1.25 -8.09
CA ASP A 473 -23.86 1.80 -6.82
C ASP A 473 -22.32 1.84 -6.77
N TYR A 474 -21.76 3.05 -6.66
CA TYR A 474 -20.32 3.27 -6.49
C TYR A 474 -19.95 3.68 -5.07
N SER A 475 -20.89 3.77 -4.13
CA SER A 475 -20.68 4.30 -2.77
C SER A 475 -19.48 3.65 -2.07
N GLN A 476 -19.35 2.34 -2.13
CA GLN A 476 -18.26 1.58 -1.49
C GLN A 476 -16.91 1.74 -2.18
N LEU A 477 -16.88 1.75 -3.52
CA LEU A 477 -15.68 2.04 -4.31
C LEU A 477 -15.19 3.46 -4.01
N LEU A 478 -16.11 4.42 -3.93
CA LEU A 478 -15.83 5.81 -3.62
C LEU A 478 -15.35 5.99 -2.18
N ASN A 479 -15.93 5.30 -1.20
CA ASN A 479 -15.42 5.25 0.18
C ASN A 479 -13.98 4.70 0.21
N SER A 480 -13.69 3.67 -0.58
CA SER A 480 -12.36 3.04 -0.67
C SER A 480 -11.32 4.01 -1.27
N ILE A 481 -11.70 4.71 -2.34
CA ILE A 481 -10.87 5.79 -2.95
C ILE A 481 -10.63 6.92 -1.94
N VAL A 482 -11.64 7.35 -1.16
CA VAL A 482 -11.50 8.37 -0.11
C VAL A 482 -10.50 7.93 0.97
N SER A 483 -10.63 6.71 1.49
CA SER A 483 -9.72 6.16 2.50
C SER A 483 -8.27 6.05 1.98
N GLN A 484 -8.09 5.62 0.73
CA GLN A 484 -6.77 5.52 0.11
C GLN A 484 -6.16 6.89 -0.23
N ALA A 485 -6.97 7.87 -0.65
CA ALA A 485 -6.54 9.25 -0.84
C ALA A 485 -6.13 9.91 0.49
N ALA A 486 -6.84 9.60 1.59
CA ALA A 486 -6.46 10.03 2.94
C ALA A 486 -5.12 9.41 3.39
N ALA A 487 -4.90 8.12 3.11
CA ALA A 487 -3.63 7.45 3.39
C ALA A 487 -2.47 8.02 2.57
N ALA A 488 -2.68 8.26 1.27
CA ALA A 488 -1.69 8.89 0.41
C ALA A 488 -1.33 10.33 0.82
N ALA A 489 -2.24 11.04 1.50
CA ALA A 489 -2.02 12.37 2.05
C ALA A 489 -1.48 12.37 3.49
N SER A 490 -1.41 11.21 4.16
CA SER A 490 -1.06 11.13 5.57
C SER A 490 0.37 11.57 5.85
N SER A 491 0.55 12.32 6.94
CA SER A 491 1.87 12.67 7.47
C SER A 491 2.47 11.61 8.39
N TYR A 492 1.70 10.56 8.71
CA TYR A 492 2.06 9.47 9.62
C TYR A 492 2.59 8.26 8.83
N VAL A 493 3.61 8.48 8.00
CA VAL A 493 4.29 7.44 7.20
C VAL A 493 5.37 6.76 8.06
N LEU A 494 5.34 5.44 8.15
CA LEU A 494 6.22 4.65 9.02
C LEU A 494 7.61 4.45 8.40
N THR A 495 8.64 4.30 9.25
CA THR A 495 10.02 4.08 8.80
C THR A 495 10.21 2.73 8.09
N TYR A 496 9.54 1.69 8.57
CA TYR A 496 9.57 0.34 8.01
C TYR A 496 8.15 -0.16 7.77
N ILE A 497 7.97 -1.19 6.94
CA ILE A 497 6.70 -1.90 6.82
C ILE A 497 6.51 -2.72 8.13
N PRO A 498 5.52 -2.40 8.97
CA PRO A 498 5.24 -3.12 10.21
C PRO A 498 4.64 -4.49 9.94
N MET A 499 4.61 -5.35 10.96
CA MET A 499 3.60 -6.39 11.10
C MET A 499 2.39 -5.72 11.75
N SER A 500 1.35 -5.41 10.99
CA SER A 500 0.27 -4.53 11.44
C SER A 500 -0.57 -5.04 12.62
N SER A 501 -0.51 -6.34 12.91
CA SER A 501 -1.08 -7.00 14.08
C SER A 501 -0.32 -6.76 15.39
N THR A 502 0.85 -6.12 15.31
CA THR A 502 1.69 -5.75 16.46
C THR A 502 1.63 -4.25 16.80
N MET A 503 0.91 -3.47 16.00
CA MET A 503 0.92 -2.00 16.03
C MET A 503 0.14 -1.41 17.20
N VAL A 504 0.79 -0.59 18.02
CA VAL A 504 0.15 0.22 19.06
C VAL A 504 0.38 1.71 18.78
N VAL A 505 -0.72 2.43 18.54
CA VAL A 505 -0.71 3.89 18.34
C VAL A 505 -1.09 4.60 19.64
N LYS A 506 -0.32 5.61 20.01
CA LYS A 506 -0.59 6.50 21.15
C LYS A 506 -0.64 7.95 20.70
N LYS A 507 -1.64 8.70 21.20
CA LYS A 507 -1.76 10.16 21.06
C LYS A 507 -1.58 10.79 22.45
N ASN A 508 -0.57 11.64 22.60
CA ASN A 508 -0.19 12.26 23.88
C ASN A 508 -0.04 11.21 25.02
N GLY A 509 0.53 10.05 24.70
CA GLY A 509 0.73 8.93 25.64
C GLY A 509 -0.48 8.01 25.83
N VAL A 510 -1.67 8.39 25.40
CA VAL A 510 -2.91 7.59 25.51
C VAL A 510 -3.07 6.70 24.28
N THR A 511 -3.30 5.39 24.47
CA THR A 511 -3.55 4.45 23.37
C THR A 511 -4.82 4.83 22.61
N VAL A 512 -4.74 4.83 21.28
CA VAL A 512 -5.87 5.04 20.37
C VAL A 512 -6.31 3.68 19.82
N PRO A 513 -7.62 3.35 19.79
CA PRO A 513 -8.09 2.07 19.24
C PRO A 513 -7.89 2.01 17.72
N LYS A 514 -7.70 0.78 17.21
CA LYS A 514 -7.69 0.47 15.77
C LYS A 514 -9.14 0.40 15.31
N ASP A 515 -9.63 1.46 14.65
CA ASP A 515 -11.04 1.65 14.32
C ASP A 515 -11.17 2.64 13.14
N SER A 516 -11.96 2.28 12.13
CA SER A 516 -12.07 3.05 10.88
C SER A 516 -12.99 4.27 10.97
N SER A 517 -13.82 4.36 12.02
CA SER A 517 -14.80 5.42 12.30
C SER A 517 -14.30 6.44 13.33
N ASN A 518 -13.68 5.98 14.43
CA ASN A 518 -13.20 6.80 15.53
C ASN A 518 -11.92 6.23 16.18
N GLY A 519 -10.91 5.94 15.37
CA GLY A 519 -9.62 5.46 15.82
C GLY A 519 -8.53 5.73 14.80
N TRP A 520 -7.67 4.74 14.59
CA TRP A 520 -6.70 4.72 13.49
C TRP A 520 -6.85 3.45 12.64
N MET A 521 -6.46 3.54 11.38
CA MET A 521 -6.29 2.42 10.46
C MET A 521 -4.92 2.51 9.79
N TYR A 522 -4.27 1.37 9.59
CA TYR A 522 -3.03 1.28 8.81
C TYR A 522 -3.34 1.01 7.33
N ASN A 523 -2.53 1.58 6.45
CA ASN A 523 -2.64 1.41 5.01
C ASN A 523 -1.31 0.89 4.44
N ALA A 524 -1.29 -0.39 4.06
CA ALA A 524 -0.07 -1.07 3.61
C ALA A 524 0.55 -0.46 2.34
N SER A 525 -0.26 -0.04 1.36
CA SER A 525 0.23 0.52 0.09
C SER A 525 0.90 1.88 0.21
N ASN A 526 0.60 2.64 1.26
CA ASN A 526 1.22 3.93 1.56
C ASN A 526 2.14 3.87 2.78
N ASN A 527 2.32 2.69 3.39
CA ASN A 527 3.00 2.47 4.68
C ASN A 527 2.67 3.55 5.73
N SER A 528 1.38 3.86 5.91
CA SER A 528 0.95 5.02 6.69
C SER A 528 -0.31 4.78 7.50
N ILE A 529 -0.54 5.65 8.49
CA ILE A 529 -1.70 5.60 9.37
C ILE A 529 -2.68 6.72 9.04
N VAL A 530 -3.97 6.41 8.99
CA VAL A 530 -5.07 7.38 8.88
C VAL A 530 -5.85 7.39 10.19
N PHE A 531 -6.14 8.57 10.72
CA PHE A 531 -7.03 8.74 11.88
C PHE A 531 -8.43 9.18 11.45
N SER A 532 -9.45 8.70 12.14
CA SER A 532 -10.86 9.05 11.90
C SER A 532 -11.51 9.69 13.14
N GLY A 533 -12.58 10.46 12.93
CA GLY A 533 -13.41 10.98 14.02
C GLY A 533 -12.65 11.86 15.03
N THR A 534 -12.99 11.72 16.31
CA THR A 534 -12.37 12.44 17.45
C THR A 534 -10.97 11.93 17.81
N ALA A 535 -10.58 10.76 17.30
CA ALA A 535 -9.23 10.24 17.47
C ALA A 535 -8.19 11.06 16.70
N PHE A 536 -8.59 11.83 15.68
CA PHE A 536 -7.70 12.67 14.87
C PHE A 536 -6.80 13.59 15.74
N PRO A 537 -5.48 13.65 15.48
CA PRO A 537 -4.57 14.49 16.25
C PRO A 537 -4.72 15.99 15.95
N ALA A 538 -4.78 16.81 17.01
CA ALA A 538 -4.71 18.25 16.92
C ALA A 538 -3.29 18.73 16.62
N VAL A 539 -3.12 19.97 16.16
CA VAL A 539 -1.79 20.54 15.89
C VAL A 539 -0.94 20.52 17.17
N ASN A 540 0.30 20.05 17.06
CA ASN A 540 1.25 19.79 18.15
C ASN A 540 0.98 18.56 19.04
N ASP A 541 -0.08 17.76 18.78
CA ASP A 541 -0.21 16.45 19.43
C ASP A 541 0.99 15.56 19.07
N VAL A 542 1.51 14.83 20.05
CA VAL A 542 2.56 13.83 19.88
C VAL A 542 1.92 12.48 19.58
N VAL A 543 2.15 11.97 18.37
CA VAL A 543 1.77 10.62 17.98
C VAL A 543 2.99 9.71 18.09
N VAL A 544 2.84 8.56 18.75
CA VAL A 544 3.86 7.51 18.84
C VAL A 544 3.26 6.22 18.30
N VAL A 545 3.99 5.54 17.42
CA VAL A 545 3.60 4.24 16.84
C VAL A 545 4.68 3.23 17.20
N ALA A 546 4.32 2.24 18.03
CA ALA A 546 5.15 1.10 18.35
C ALA A 546 4.73 -0.10 17.48
N TYR A 547 5.68 -0.83 16.91
CA TYR A 547 5.41 -1.99 16.06
C TYR A 547 6.63 -2.91 15.94
N GLU A 548 6.40 -4.17 15.57
CA GLU A 548 7.45 -5.07 15.09
C GLU A 548 7.57 -5.03 13.57
N TYR A 549 8.77 -5.31 13.06
CA TYR A 549 9.04 -5.50 11.64
C TYR A 549 10.13 -6.56 11.45
N SER A 550 10.08 -7.27 10.32
CA SER A 550 11.15 -8.20 9.94
C SER A 550 12.20 -7.48 9.07
N PRO A 551 13.51 -7.56 9.36
CA PRO A 551 14.55 -6.99 8.50
C PRO A 551 14.73 -7.74 7.18
N SER A 552 14.56 -9.07 7.17
CA SER A 552 14.58 -9.88 5.94
C SER A 552 13.44 -9.48 5.01
N ALA A 553 12.27 -9.18 5.58
CA ALA A 553 11.13 -8.63 4.88
C ALA A 553 11.44 -7.28 4.21
N GLN A 554 12.03 -6.32 4.93
CA GLN A 554 12.36 -5.01 4.34
C GLN A 554 13.32 -5.13 3.16
N ALA A 555 14.32 -6.02 3.25
CA ALA A 555 15.35 -6.17 2.20
C ALA A 555 14.75 -6.68 0.87
N LYS A 556 13.79 -7.60 0.94
CA LYS A 556 13.10 -8.14 -0.24
C LYS A 556 12.12 -7.12 -0.85
N ALA A 557 11.32 -6.42 -0.04
CA ALA A 557 10.42 -5.36 -0.51
C ALA A 557 11.18 -4.21 -1.21
N ASN A 558 12.35 -3.83 -0.69
CA ASN A 558 13.20 -2.78 -1.25
C ASN A 558 14.06 -3.22 -2.46
N ASN A 559 13.90 -4.45 -2.97
CA ASN A 559 14.80 -5.01 -3.99
C ASN A 559 14.53 -4.50 -5.42
N LYS A 560 14.16 -3.22 -5.54
CA LYS A 560 14.44 -2.35 -6.69
C LYS A 560 15.69 -1.50 -6.41
N GLY A 561 16.82 -2.17 -6.16
CA GLY A 561 18.16 -1.62 -6.40
C GLY A 561 18.73 -0.60 -5.40
N SER A 562 18.17 -0.40 -4.21
CA SER A 562 18.73 0.55 -3.22
C SER A 562 19.61 -0.13 -2.15
N LEU A 563 20.88 -0.37 -2.48
CA LEU A 563 21.91 -0.77 -1.52
C LEU A 563 22.09 0.27 -0.38
N TYR A 564 21.69 1.52 -0.61
CA TYR A 564 21.77 2.62 0.35
C TYR A 564 20.90 2.42 1.60
N ALA A 565 19.70 1.81 1.47
CA ALA A 565 18.80 1.60 2.61
C ALA A 565 19.37 0.61 3.65
N TYR A 566 20.15 -0.37 3.20
CA TYR A 566 20.83 -1.32 4.08
C TYR A 566 22.06 -0.70 4.76
N LEU A 567 22.78 0.19 4.06
CA LEU A 567 23.99 0.83 4.57
C LEU A 567 23.73 1.98 5.57
N SER A 568 22.57 2.64 5.50
CA SER A 568 22.20 3.73 6.41
C SER A 568 21.82 3.26 7.83
N GLY A 569 21.38 2.02 7.98
CA GLY A 569 20.93 1.46 9.27
C GLY A 569 22.04 1.11 10.27
N ASN A 570 23.27 0.87 9.82
CA ASN A 570 24.38 0.44 10.69
C ASN A 570 25.66 1.23 10.42
N LYS A 571 25.76 2.41 11.07
CA LYS A 571 26.79 3.44 10.83
C LYS A 571 28.25 2.97 10.99
N GLY A 572 28.50 1.87 11.70
CA GLY A 572 29.84 1.29 11.85
C GLY A 572 30.26 0.33 10.74
N PHE A 573 29.33 -0.47 10.21
CA PHE A 573 29.66 -1.57 9.29
C PHE A 573 29.61 -1.16 7.81
N GLY A 574 28.66 -0.29 7.45
CA GLY A 574 28.45 0.12 6.05
C GLY A 574 29.65 0.83 5.42
N VAL A 575 30.33 1.70 6.19
CA VAL A 575 31.50 2.46 5.71
C VAL A 575 32.69 1.53 5.43
N MET A 576 32.94 0.56 6.31
CA MET A 576 34.04 -0.41 6.14
C MET A 576 33.79 -1.35 4.95
N PHE A 577 32.56 -1.82 4.75
CA PHE A 577 32.22 -2.70 3.64
C PHE A 577 32.27 -1.96 2.28
N ALA A 578 31.78 -0.72 2.23
CA ALA A 578 31.88 0.13 1.05
C ALA A 578 33.34 0.41 0.66
N LEU A 579 34.23 0.73 1.63
CA LEU A 579 35.66 0.85 1.37
C LEU A 579 36.27 -0.46 0.84
N PHE A 580 35.88 -1.61 1.40
CA PHE A 580 36.41 -2.91 0.98
C PHE A 580 36.10 -3.22 -0.48
N ILE A 581 34.87 -2.97 -0.94
CA ILE A 581 34.46 -3.15 -2.33
C ILE A 581 35.22 -2.19 -3.25
N LEU A 582 35.38 -0.93 -2.86
CA LEU A 582 36.09 0.08 -3.65
C LEU A 582 37.59 -0.26 -3.81
N VAL A 583 38.25 -0.69 -2.73
CA VAL A 583 39.65 -1.14 -2.75
C VAL A 583 39.82 -2.44 -3.54
N ALA A 584 38.89 -3.39 -3.42
CA ALA A 584 38.90 -4.62 -4.22
C ALA A 584 38.72 -4.34 -5.72
N GLY A 585 37.76 -3.48 -6.08
CA GLY A 585 37.50 -3.08 -7.48
C GLY A 585 38.70 -2.38 -8.12
N VAL A 586 39.34 -1.45 -7.41
CA VAL A 586 40.58 -0.79 -7.88
C VAL A 586 41.73 -1.79 -8.02
N SER A 587 41.86 -2.74 -7.09
CA SER A 587 42.91 -3.77 -7.14
C SER A 587 42.75 -4.74 -8.32
N VAL A 588 41.51 -5.18 -8.60
CA VAL A 588 41.18 -6.02 -9.75
C VAL A 588 41.37 -5.26 -11.07
N GLY A 589 40.93 -4.00 -11.15
CA GLY A 589 41.16 -3.15 -12.32
C GLY A 589 42.64 -2.93 -12.62
N TYR A 590 43.47 -2.75 -11.58
CA TYR A 590 44.92 -2.61 -11.72
C TYR A 590 45.59 -3.90 -12.23
N LEU A 591 45.16 -5.07 -11.74
CA LEU A 591 45.65 -6.38 -12.20
C LEU A 591 45.28 -6.68 -13.66
N ILE A 592 44.05 -6.35 -14.07
CA ILE A 592 43.60 -6.51 -15.46
C ILE A 592 44.40 -5.58 -16.39
N LYS A 593 44.57 -4.31 -16.01
CA LYS A 593 45.37 -3.35 -16.80
C LYS A 593 46.83 -3.76 -16.93
N ARG A 594 47.41 -4.42 -15.91
CA ARG A 594 48.79 -4.94 -15.97
C ARG A 594 48.95 -6.15 -16.90
N ARG A 595 47.94 -7.03 -17.00
CA ARG A 595 47.93 -8.14 -17.97
C ARG A 595 47.81 -7.66 -19.42
N TYR A 596 47.04 -6.61 -19.66
CA TYR A 596 46.82 -6.08 -21.02
C TYR A 596 48.05 -5.36 -21.60
N VAL A 597 48.97 -4.90 -20.75
CA VAL A 597 50.23 -4.25 -21.15
C VAL A 597 51.38 -5.26 -21.34
N SER A 598 51.20 -6.53 -20.94
CA SER A 598 52.18 -7.60 -21.16
C SER A 598 51.83 -8.53 -22.33
N SER A 599 50.92 -8.10 -23.22
CA SER A 599 50.44 -8.89 -24.38
C SER A 599 50.37 -8.06 -25.67
N ASN A 600 51.20 -7.02 -25.77
CA ASN A 600 51.52 -6.25 -26.99
C ASN A 600 53.03 -6.06 -27.05
#